data_AF-A0A7S4U961-F1
#
_entry.id   AF-A0A7S4U961-F1
#
_cell.length_a   1.000
_cell.length_b   1.000
_cell.length_c   1.000
_cell.angle_alpha   90.00
_cell.angle_beta   90.00
_cell.angle_gamma   90.00
#
_symmetry.space_group_name_H-M   'P 1'
#
loop_
_entity.id
_entity.type
_entity.pdbx_description
1 polymer ?
#
loop_
_entity_poly.entity_id
_entity_poly.type
_entity_poly.pdbx_seq_one_letter_code
_entity_poly.pdbx_strand_id
1 'polypeptide(L)'
;MVWHGVYSCGHGAGGRLGLNDERARTAFTGPLGTLQDVEVKSLACGGKHNLLLSRAGKVYSWGYNDSRQTGHGVEDLSDWEPRWIRALETVKVVQIAAGEDHSVALTDRSEVFTWGRGLHGQLGHGDVSDVWFPFLVKGLQGKGIKSIGCGYENTFAITGTGKVLGFGSAASGKLGNGDVDGGIGGNVYLPVQLKSLAKFTIIQATGGKNFSMFLSHTGQLYSVGYAANGQLGIPFEEVESLNLPYTGTMQEVSHKGVFVKYVSCGDSHSLALSEDGIVYSWGSGINWALGHGGTEDTFTPKMVAMLEADPCVSVSAGGYHSAAVSATGRIYTWGRNFVGQLGTGQNIDDHSADHVQRLPTRVILKGSVDSSEMAMRVGCGQCHTILQTALKGDEPEQKKEAAKQAEPMKVEEKHKKEEEIAPPVVAPTEEKEPEKVQVKKQFLDLEVEVVSGHRLLASDKRGTSDPYCKISIKEGRVKQKFKTKAISKTLNPHWNEKFLFKGCCNRIAIEGDPRMGEEGRMKNLNWDLKLKLSCLDQDSMGEDESLGVLFVPLAGLRINKKRDIKVPLAPKLEGQVVSGEIRLRLLLKDE
;
A
#
# COMPACT_ATOMS: atom_id res chain seq x y z
N MET A 1 21.66 -10.03 -20.07
CA MET A 1 20.87 -8.79 -20.06
C MET A 1 21.79 -7.68 -20.49
N VAL A 2 21.43 -6.97 -21.55
CA VAL A 2 22.12 -5.75 -21.96
C VAL A 2 21.35 -4.59 -21.33
N TRP A 3 22.04 -3.71 -20.61
CA TRP A 3 21.46 -2.52 -19.98
C TRP A 3 20.98 -1.55 -21.06
N HIS A 4 19.84 -0.87 -20.87
CA HIS A 4 19.29 -0.13 -22.00
C HIS A 4 18.56 1.18 -21.70
N GLY A 5 17.96 1.40 -20.53
CA GLY A 5 17.24 2.67 -20.35
C GLY A 5 16.86 3.08 -18.94
N VAL A 6 16.83 4.40 -18.75
CA VAL A 6 16.14 5.08 -17.66
C VAL A 6 15.03 5.90 -18.29
N TYR A 7 13.81 5.71 -17.82
CA TYR A 7 12.61 6.39 -18.32
C TYR A 7 12.01 7.25 -17.21
N SER A 8 11.27 8.29 -17.58
CA SER A 8 10.63 9.19 -16.63
C SER A 8 9.22 9.59 -17.08
N CYS A 9 8.29 9.73 -16.14
CA CYS A 9 6.98 10.32 -16.36
C CYS A 9 6.56 11.23 -15.19
N GLY A 10 5.53 12.05 -15.38
CA GLY A 10 5.02 12.98 -14.37
C GLY A 10 5.32 14.44 -14.66
N HIS A 11 5.47 15.23 -13.61
CA HIS A 11 5.67 16.67 -13.70
C HIS A 11 7.06 17.04 -14.25
N GLY A 12 7.11 17.81 -15.35
CA GLY A 12 8.37 18.21 -16.01
C GLY A 12 9.12 19.38 -15.37
N ALA A 13 8.39 20.39 -14.88
CA ALA A 13 9.00 21.64 -14.40
C ALA A 13 10.15 21.45 -13.39
N GLY A 14 11.19 22.26 -13.58
CA GLY A 14 12.43 22.24 -12.81
C GLY A 14 13.25 20.97 -13.06
N GLY A 15 13.24 20.46 -14.29
CA GLY A 15 14.13 19.39 -14.73
C GLY A 15 13.86 18.00 -14.16
N ARG A 16 12.78 17.77 -13.40
CA ARG A 16 12.53 16.51 -12.65
C ARG A 16 12.59 15.25 -13.50
N LEU A 17 12.23 15.38 -14.77
CA LEU A 17 12.22 14.25 -15.70
C LEU A 17 13.58 14.03 -16.37
N GLY A 18 14.48 15.01 -16.37
CA GLY A 18 15.80 14.85 -17.00
C GLY A 18 15.76 14.91 -18.53
N LEU A 19 14.66 15.41 -19.10
CA LEU A 19 14.38 15.43 -20.54
C LEU A 19 14.73 16.76 -21.22
N ASN A 20 15.39 17.68 -20.50
CA ASN A 20 15.72 19.01 -21.00
C ASN A 20 14.51 19.88 -21.41
N ASP A 21 13.36 19.66 -20.77
CA ASP A 21 12.18 20.50 -20.92
C ASP A 21 11.29 20.47 -19.67
N GLU A 22 10.31 21.37 -19.63
CA GLU A 22 9.36 21.54 -18.52
C GLU A 22 8.06 20.74 -18.67
N ARG A 23 7.86 20.09 -19.83
CA ARG A 23 6.57 19.49 -20.17
C ARG A 23 6.34 18.24 -19.32
N ALA A 24 5.15 18.15 -18.74
CA ALA A 24 4.73 16.92 -18.09
C ALA A 24 4.67 15.77 -19.10
N ARG A 25 4.97 14.55 -18.64
CA ARG A 25 4.89 13.33 -19.45
C ARG A 25 3.85 12.41 -18.85
N THR A 26 2.75 12.18 -19.58
CA THR A 26 1.70 11.26 -19.14
C THR A 26 2.02 9.80 -19.39
N ALA A 27 3.06 9.51 -20.17
CA ALA A 27 3.56 8.17 -20.45
C ALA A 27 5.09 8.14 -20.35
N PHE A 28 5.65 6.95 -20.11
CA PHE A 28 7.08 6.71 -20.32
C PHE A 28 7.37 6.73 -21.81
N THR A 29 8.10 7.75 -22.27
CA THR A 29 8.41 7.99 -23.69
C THR A 29 9.91 8.15 -23.90
N GLY A 30 10.53 7.10 -24.44
CA GLY A 30 11.98 7.07 -24.72
C GLY A 30 12.88 7.09 -23.46
N PRO A 31 14.08 6.49 -23.54
CA PRO A 31 15.05 6.56 -22.46
C PRO A 31 15.71 7.95 -22.39
N LEU A 32 16.22 8.31 -21.21
CA LEU A 32 17.06 9.48 -20.98
C LEU A 32 18.39 9.31 -21.72
N GLY A 33 18.57 10.04 -22.83
CA GLY A 33 19.73 9.88 -23.72
C GLY A 33 21.07 10.08 -23.02
N THR A 34 21.16 10.98 -22.03
CA THR A 34 22.39 11.21 -21.25
C THR A 34 22.82 10.02 -20.38
N LEU A 35 21.93 9.03 -20.19
CA LEU A 35 22.16 7.84 -19.38
C LEU A 35 22.21 6.53 -20.18
N GLN A 36 22.17 6.60 -21.52
CA GLN A 36 22.06 5.42 -22.39
C GLN A 36 23.15 4.36 -22.12
N ASP A 37 24.38 4.79 -21.85
CA ASP A 37 25.53 3.90 -21.62
C ASP A 37 25.84 3.70 -20.12
N VAL A 38 24.95 4.14 -19.23
CA VAL A 38 25.18 4.04 -17.78
C VAL A 38 24.56 2.76 -17.24
N GLU A 39 25.42 1.83 -16.79
CA GLU A 39 24.95 0.65 -16.07
C GLU A 39 24.38 1.03 -14.69
N VAL A 40 23.06 1.11 -14.58
CA VAL A 40 22.40 1.55 -13.35
C VAL A 40 22.41 0.45 -12.27
N LYS A 41 22.93 0.78 -11.09
CA LYS A 41 22.90 -0.04 -9.87
C LYS A 41 21.65 0.26 -9.04
N SER A 42 21.33 1.53 -8.81
CA SER A 42 20.18 1.95 -8.01
C SER A 42 19.70 3.36 -8.37
N LEU A 43 18.45 3.64 -8.00
CA LEU A 43 17.80 4.95 -8.12
C LEU A 43 17.40 5.43 -6.71
N ALA A 44 17.44 6.73 -6.47
CA ALA A 44 16.79 7.36 -5.33
C ALA A 44 16.10 8.63 -5.83
N CYS A 45 14.82 8.80 -5.50
CA CYS A 45 14.03 9.97 -5.85
C CYS A 45 13.78 10.78 -4.59
N GLY A 46 14.15 12.06 -4.61
CA GLY A 46 13.71 13.00 -3.61
C GLY A 46 12.36 13.60 -3.98
N GLY A 47 12.00 14.70 -3.33
CA GLY A 47 10.73 15.38 -3.61
C GLY A 47 10.63 15.80 -5.07
N LYS A 48 11.67 16.50 -5.53
CA LYS A 48 11.71 17.15 -6.85
C LYS A 48 13.05 16.94 -7.57
N HIS A 49 13.88 16.03 -7.11
CA HIS A 49 15.16 15.69 -7.73
C HIS A 49 15.39 14.18 -7.71
N ASN A 50 16.41 13.74 -8.43
CA ASN A 50 16.73 12.33 -8.58
C ASN A 50 18.23 12.12 -8.43
N LEU A 51 18.58 10.94 -7.94
CA LEU A 51 19.92 10.41 -7.89
C LEU A 51 19.94 9.04 -8.59
N LEU A 52 21.02 8.79 -9.31
CA LEU A 52 21.29 7.51 -9.93
C LEU A 52 22.71 7.07 -9.57
N LEU A 53 22.84 5.84 -9.11
CA LEU A 53 24.12 5.22 -8.85
C LEU A 53 24.41 4.20 -9.96
N SER A 54 25.55 4.35 -10.62
CA SER A 54 26.04 3.38 -11.59
C SER A 54 26.76 2.20 -10.90
N ARG A 55 26.89 1.06 -11.60
CA ARG A 55 27.68 -0.09 -11.14
C ARG A 55 29.16 0.23 -10.95
N ALA A 56 29.67 1.20 -11.70
CA ALA A 56 31.02 1.74 -11.53
C ALA A 56 31.20 2.60 -10.27
N GLY A 57 30.12 2.94 -9.55
CA GLY A 57 30.17 3.78 -8.35
C GLY A 57 30.10 5.28 -8.62
N LYS A 58 29.80 5.70 -9.85
CA LYS A 58 29.53 7.11 -10.20
C LYS A 58 28.10 7.48 -9.86
N VAL A 59 27.90 8.70 -9.35
CA VAL A 59 26.58 9.26 -9.00
C VAL A 59 26.17 10.34 -9.99
N TYR A 60 24.96 10.22 -10.53
CA TYR A 60 24.34 11.23 -11.38
C TYR A 60 23.16 11.85 -10.64
N SER A 61 22.90 13.13 -10.88
CA SER A 61 21.76 13.84 -10.30
C SER A 61 21.14 14.82 -11.29
N TRP A 62 19.84 15.06 -11.14
CA TRP A 62 19.07 16.03 -11.90
C TRP A 62 17.78 16.41 -11.18
N GLY A 63 17.11 17.45 -11.68
CA GLY A 63 15.86 17.99 -11.14
C GLY A 63 16.05 19.34 -10.47
N TYR A 64 15.13 19.63 -9.56
CA TYR A 64 15.03 20.92 -8.87
C TYR A 64 16.26 21.14 -7.99
N ASN A 65 16.81 22.35 -7.97
CA ASN A 65 18.07 22.65 -7.28
C ASN A 65 18.07 23.94 -6.45
N ASP A 66 16.91 24.54 -6.15
CA ASP A 66 16.83 25.75 -5.31
C ASP A 66 17.45 25.55 -3.92
N SER A 67 17.42 24.32 -3.40
CA SER A 67 18.01 23.94 -2.12
C SER A 67 19.36 23.23 -2.29
N ARG A 68 19.97 23.31 -3.48
CA ARG A 68 21.27 22.70 -3.81
C ARG A 68 21.32 21.16 -3.80
N GLN A 69 20.16 20.51 -3.87
CA GLN A 69 20.01 19.07 -3.70
C GLN A 69 20.60 18.21 -4.84
N THR A 70 20.95 18.81 -5.99
CA THR A 70 21.64 18.09 -7.08
C THR A 70 23.15 17.99 -6.86
N GLY A 71 23.75 18.89 -6.06
CA GLY A 71 25.11 18.71 -5.53
C GLY A 71 26.25 19.08 -6.47
N HIS A 72 25.99 19.91 -7.47
CA HIS A 72 27.00 20.24 -8.48
C HIS A 72 27.81 21.51 -8.22
N GLY A 73 27.54 22.24 -7.13
CA GLY A 73 28.29 23.46 -6.79
C GLY A 73 28.06 24.64 -7.74
N VAL A 74 26.99 24.63 -8.53
CA VAL A 74 26.62 25.73 -9.45
C VAL A 74 25.39 26.47 -8.93
N GLU A 75 25.27 27.76 -9.28
CA GLU A 75 24.14 28.59 -8.89
C GLU A 75 22.84 28.24 -9.62
N ASP A 76 22.92 27.45 -10.69
CA ASP A 76 21.76 27.02 -11.48
C ASP A 76 20.65 26.42 -10.62
N LEU A 77 19.44 26.94 -10.80
CA LEU A 77 18.26 26.61 -10.01
C LEU A 77 17.68 25.22 -10.32
N SER A 78 18.08 24.59 -11.43
CA SER A 78 17.65 23.24 -11.81
C SER A 78 18.62 22.60 -12.79
N ASP A 79 18.87 21.31 -12.62
CA ASP A 79 19.60 20.49 -13.59
C ASP A 79 18.58 19.75 -14.46
N TRP A 80 18.45 20.16 -15.72
CA TRP A 80 17.41 19.68 -16.63
C TRP A 80 17.70 18.32 -17.27
N GLU A 81 18.92 17.82 -17.10
CA GLU A 81 19.39 16.53 -17.58
C GLU A 81 20.25 15.85 -16.51
N PRO A 82 20.26 14.51 -16.44
CA PRO A 82 21.18 13.74 -15.60
C PRO A 82 22.63 14.16 -15.82
N ARG A 83 23.29 14.61 -14.74
CA ARG A 83 24.70 15.00 -14.78
C ARG A 83 25.50 14.27 -13.72
N TRP A 84 26.71 13.85 -14.06
CA TRP A 84 27.64 13.23 -13.12
C TRP A 84 28.15 14.26 -12.10
N ILE A 85 27.98 13.94 -10.81
CA ILE A 85 28.53 14.72 -9.70
C ILE A 85 30.06 14.51 -9.61
N ARG A 86 30.81 15.43 -10.22
CA ARG A 86 32.30 15.38 -10.26
C ARG A 86 32.96 15.45 -8.89
N ALA A 87 32.31 16.07 -7.91
CA ALA A 87 32.81 16.12 -6.53
C ALA A 87 32.99 14.74 -5.88
N LEU A 88 32.34 13.69 -6.42
CA LEU A 88 32.47 12.30 -5.96
C LEU A 88 33.37 11.44 -6.86
N GLU A 89 34.09 12.03 -7.82
CA GLU A 89 34.90 11.27 -8.80
C GLU A 89 36.00 10.41 -8.17
N THR A 90 36.55 10.84 -7.03
CA THR A 90 37.67 10.17 -6.35
C THR A 90 37.23 9.11 -5.35
N VAL A 91 35.93 8.90 -5.16
CA VAL A 91 35.38 7.93 -4.22
C VAL A 91 34.46 6.95 -4.91
N LYS A 92 34.45 5.70 -4.43
CA LYS A 92 33.54 4.68 -4.94
C LYS A 92 32.26 4.66 -4.12
N VAL A 93 31.20 5.25 -4.66
CA VAL A 93 29.88 5.24 -4.01
C VAL A 93 29.24 3.86 -4.13
N VAL A 94 28.68 3.36 -3.03
CA VAL A 94 28.03 2.04 -2.96
C VAL A 94 26.52 2.12 -2.71
N GLN A 95 26.04 3.22 -2.15
CA GLN A 95 24.62 3.48 -1.93
C GLN A 95 24.31 4.98 -2.00
N ILE A 96 23.10 5.29 -2.43
CA ILE A 96 22.54 6.65 -2.49
C ILE A 96 21.18 6.66 -1.78
N ALA A 97 20.81 7.81 -1.22
CA ALA A 97 19.49 8.08 -0.69
C ALA A 97 19.14 9.56 -0.93
N ALA A 98 17.84 9.87 -0.99
CA ALA A 98 17.35 11.23 -1.17
C ALA A 98 16.16 11.45 -0.23
N GLY A 99 16.15 12.59 0.47
CA GLY A 99 14.95 13.10 1.13
C GLY A 99 14.25 14.13 0.26
N GLU A 100 13.44 15.01 0.86
CA GLU A 100 12.67 15.98 0.08
C GLU A 100 13.58 16.91 -0.74
N ASP A 101 14.51 17.57 -0.03
CA ASP A 101 15.40 18.61 -0.57
C ASP A 101 16.87 18.34 -0.23
N HIS A 102 17.25 17.09 0.05
CA HIS A 102 18.63 16.74 0.36
C HIS A 102 18.99 15.36 -0.19
N SER A 103 20.28 15.11 -0.26
CA SER A 103 20.87 13.94 -0.91
C SER A 103 22.00 13.37 -0.07
N VAL A 104 22.17 12.05 -0.15
CA VAL A 104 23.13 11.31 0.66
C VAL A 104 23.84 10.27 -0.20
N ALA A 105 25.15 10.14 -0.03
CA ALA A 105 25.97 9.11 -0.65
C ALA A 105 26.83 8.39 0.40
N LEU A 106 26.89 7.07 0.31
CA LEU A 106 27.75 6.20 1.12
C LEU A 106 28.84 5.59 0.24
N THR A 107 30.10 5.68 0.67
CA THR A 107 31.25 5.07 -0.03
C THR A 107 31.55 3.66 0.46
N ASP A 108 32.31 2.90 -0.32
CA ASP A 108 32.84 1.59 0.10
C ASP A 108 33.75 1.65 1.34
N ARG A 109 34.36 2.81 1.59
CA ARG A 109 35.13 3.14 2.80
C ARG A 109 34.27 3.53 4.00
N SER A 110 32.95 3.35 3.91
CA SER A 110 32.00 3.68 4.99
C SER A 110 31.95 5.17 5.33
N GLU A 111 32.29 6.03 4.36
CA GLU A 111 32.20 7.50 4.47
C GLU A 111 30.82 7.96 3.96
N VAL A 112 30.17 8.87 4.68
CA VAL A 112 28.86 9.40 4.32
C VAL A 112 28.99 10.87 3.94
N PHE A 113 28.51 11.20 2.75
CA PHE A 113 28.45 12.56 2.22
C PHE A 113 27.00 13.01 2.13
N THR A 114 26.73 14.25 2.49
CA THR A 114 25.41 14.89 2.44
C THR A 114 25.49 16.24 1.74
N TRP A 115 24.43 16.61 1.03
CA TRP A 115 24.29 17.91 0.39
C TRP A 115 22.81 18.25 0.16
N GLY A 116 22.52 19.50 -0.18
CA GLY A 116 21.18 20.05 -0.31
C GLY A 116 20.79 20.92 0.88
N ARG A 117 19.51 20.89 1.25
CA ARG A 117 18.93 21.72 2.30
C ARG A 117 19.45 21.36 3.70
N GLY A 118 19.87 22.34 4.48
CA GLY A 118 20.40 22.18 5.84
C GLY A 118 19.46 22.57 6.97
N LEU A 119 18.34 23.27 6.69
CA LEU A 119 17.55 24.01 7.69
C LEU A 119 17.13 23.23 8.95
N HIS A 120 16.89 21.92 8.84
CA HIS A 120 16.45 21.07 9.94
C HIS A 120 17.58 20.19 10.50
N GLY A 121 18.82 20.40 10.09
CA GLY A 121 19.97 19.58 10.46
C GLY A 121 20.07 18.26 9.70
N GLN A 122 19.29 18.07 8.63
CA GLN A 122 19.22 16.81 7.87
C GLN A 122 20.54 16.43 7.17
N LEU A 123 21.51 17.34 7.15
CA LEU A 123 22.86 17.10 6.63
C LEU A 123 23.85 16.65 7.72
N GLY A 124 23.55 16.84 9.01
CA GLY A 124 24.37 16.29 10.09
C GLY A 124 25.73 16.99 10.29
N HIS A 125 25.88 18.23 9.82
CA HIS A 125 27.13 19.00 9.93
C HIS A 125 27.24 19.86 11.19
N GLY A 126 26.21 19.90 12.03
CA GLY A 126 26.16 20.69 13.26
C GLY A 126 25.58 22.09 13.09
N ASP A 127 25.05 22.42 11.92
CA ASP A 127 24.47 23.71 11.57
C ASP A 127 23.20 23.54 10.69
N VAL A 128 22.70 24.67 10.19
CA VAL A 128 21.49 24.78 9.37
C VAL A 128 21.77 25.15 7.90
N SER A 129 23.04 25.21 7.51
CA SER A 129 23.47 25.75 6.23
C SER A 129 23.22 24.75 5.10
N ASP A 130 22.73 25.26 3.97
CA ASP A 130 22.63 24.46 2.75
C ASP A 130 24.03 24.16 2.20
N VAL A 131 24.20 22.94 1.70
CA VAL A 131 25.49 22.44 1.22
C VAL A 131 25.39 22.15 -0.28
N TRP A 132 26.31 22.73 -1.04
CA TRP A 132 26.17 22.83 -2.49
C TRP A 132 26.76 21.67 -3.28
N PHE A 133 27.62 20.90 -2.64
CA PHE A 133 28.29 19.73 -3.19
C PHE A 133 28.46 18.70 -2.07
N PRO A 134 28.56 17.41 -2.38
CA PRO A 134 28.73 16.34 -1.40
C PRO A 134 29.79 16.68 -0.34
N PHE A 135 29.35 16.82 0.92
CA PHE A 135 30.21 17.18 2.04
C PHE A 135 30.24 16.08 3.09
N LEU A 136 31.43 15.77 3.60
CA LEU A 136 31.64 14.65 4.50
C LEU A 136 31.01 14.90 5.88
N VAL A 137 30.17 13.98 6.33
CA VAL A 137 29.58 14.01 7.68
C VAL A 137 30.62 13.51 8.69
N LYS A 138 31.43 14.43 9.22
CA LYS A 138 32.51 14.12 10.18
C LYS A 138 32.03 13.30 11.39
N GLY A 139 30.81 13.57 11.88
CA GLY A 139 30.19 12.85 12.99
C GLY A 139 29.96 11.35 12.74
N LEU A 140 30.04 10.88 11.49
CA LEU A 140 29.89 9.45 11.14
C LEU A 140 31.21 8.73 10.86
N GLN A 141 32.33 9.45 10.77
CA GLN A 141 33.63 8.84 10.48
C GLN A 141 34.02 7.80 11.54
N GLY A 142 34.59 6.68 11.10
CA GLY A 142 35.00 5.58 11.97
C GLY A 142 33.86 4.75 12.59
N LYS A 143 32.59 5.08 12.33
CA LYS A 143 31.44 4.32 12.86
C LYS A 143 31.07 3.07 12.05
N GLY A 144 31.77 2.82 10.93
CA GLY A 144 31.55 1.65 10.10
C GLY A 144 30.15 1.59 9.47
N ILE A 145 29.70 2.69 8.87
CA ILE A 145 28.39 2.79 8.21
C ILE A 145 28.31 1.85 7.02
N LYS A 146 27.22 1.08 6.93
CA LYS A 146 26.94 0.08 5.88
C LYS A 146 25.63 0.29 5.14
N SER A 147 24.70 1.05 5.70
CA SER A 147 23.47 1.43 5.01
C SER A 147 23.08 2.87 5.35
N ILE A 148 22.46 3.56 4.40
CA ILE A 148 21.92 4.92 4.55
C ILE A 148 20.47 4.96 4.11
N GLY A 149 19.70 5.89 4.68
CA GLY A 149 18.31 6.12 4.31
C GLY A 149 17.87 7.53 4.68
N CYS A 150 16.77 7.97 4.06
CA CYS A 150 16.21 9.30 4.29
C CYS A 150 14.72 9.17 4.59
N GLY A 151 14.21 10.08 5.41
CA GLY A 151 12.83 10.52 5.29
C GLY A 151 12.79 11.91 4.66
N TYR A 152 11.68 12.62 4.84
CA TYR A 152 11.46 13.91 4.19
C TYR A 152 12.51 14.97 4.59
N GLU A 153 12.78 15.09 5.89
CA GLU A 153 13.68 16.10 6.49
C GLU A 153 14.64 15.47 7.52
N ASN A 154 14.90 14.17 7.42
CA ASN A 154 15.81 13.46 8.30
C ASN A 154 16.62 12.42 7.52
N THR A 155 17.79 12.12 8.07
CA THR A 155 18.75 11.18 7.51
C THR A 155 19.10 10.15 8.56
N PHE A 156 19.24 8.91 8.11
CA PHE A 156 19.62 7.77 8.92
C PHE A 156 20.88 7.12 8.35
N ALA A 157 21.82 6.80 9.23
CA ALA A 157 23.01 6.03 8.95
C ALA A 157 23.02 4.78 9.81
N ILE A 158 23.22 3.62 9.19
CA ILE A 158 23.16 2.31 9.84
C ILE A 158 24.56 1.71 9.81
N THR A 159 25.07 1.38 10.99
CA THR A 159 26.38 0.73 11.17
C THR A 159 26.37 -0.72 10.70
N GLY A 160 27.54 -1.33 10.48
CA GLY A 160 27.66 -2.76 10.15
C GLY A 160 27.11 -3.72 11.21
N THR A 161 26.88 -3.25 12.43
CA THR A 161 26.22 -4.01 13.51
C THR A 161 24.71 -3.74 13.60
N GLY A 162 24.14 -3.01 12.64
CA GLY A 162 22.71 -2.69 12.56
C GLY A 162 22.23 -1.61 13.53
N LYS A 163 23.13 -0.87 14.19
CA LYS A 163 22.77 0.31 15.00
C LYS A 163 22.47 1.50 14.11
N VAL A 164 21.45 2.27 14.47
CA VAL A 164 20.97 3.43 13.71
C VAL A 164 21.43 4.73 14.36
N LEU A 165 22.03 5.62 13.56
CA LEU A 165 22.24 7.03 13.87
C LEU A 165 21.28 7.87 13.04
N GLY A 166 20.60 8.82 13.67
CA GLY A 166 19.67 9.74 13.02
C GLY A 166 20.09 11.20 13.21
N PHE A 167 19.75 12.05 12.24
CA PHE A 167 19.86 13.51 12.32
C PHE A 167 18.83 14.16 11.40
N GLY A 168 18.51 15.43 11.63
CA GLY A 168 17.43 16.16 10.95
C GLY A 168 16.25 16.48 11.86
N SER A 169 15.10 16.70 11.24
CA SER A 169 13.87 17.08 11.92
C SER A 169 13.35 15.97 12.83
N ALA A 170 13.11 16.31 14.10
CA ALA A 170 12.43 15.47 15.08
C ALA A 170 10.94 15.84 15.25
N ALA A 171 10.42 16.72 14.38
CA ALA A 171 9.02 17.13 14.42
C ALA A 171 8.08 15.91 14.37
N SER A 172 6.99 15.95 15.14
CA SER A 172 6.05 14.83 15.28
C SER A 172 6.70 13.53 15.79
N GLY A 173 7.88 13.57 16.40
CA GLY A 173 8.60 12.38 16.88
C GLY A 173 9.27 11.55 15.78
N LYS A 174 9.24 11.99 14.51
CA LYS A 174 9.64 11.18 13.34
C LYS A 174 11.10 10.72 13.33
N LEU A 175 11.97 11.33 14.14
CA LEU A 175 13.36 10.86 14.30
C LEU A 175 13.47 9.65 15.24
N GLY A 176 12.54 9.50 16.18
CA GLY A 176 12.51 8.38 17.12
C GLY A 176 13.61 8.39 18.20
N ASN A 177 14.11 9.59 18.55
CA ASN A 177 15.10 9.80 19.61
C ASN A 177 14.49 9.90 21.03
N GLY A 178 13.22 9.53 21.19
CA GLY A 178 12.47 9.65 22.45
C GLY A 178 11.91 11.06 22.70
N ASP A 179 11.05 11.17 23.71
CA ASP A 179 10.55 12.45 24.21
C ASP A 179 11.68 13.14 24.98
N VAL A 180 12.23 14.21 24.41
CA VAL A 180 13.07 15.13 25.17
C VAL A 180 12.12 15.92 26.07
N ASP A 181 12.32 15.82 27.38
CA ASP A 181 11.52 16.40 28.47
C ASP A 181 10.58 17.54 28.05
N GLY A 182 9.28 17.24 27.94
CA GLY A 182 8.22 18.25 27.85
C GLY A 182 8.11 19.04 26.54
N GLY A 183 8.85 18.66 25.49
CA GLY A 183 8.74 19.31 24.19
C GLY A 183 9.23 18.43 23.04
N ILE A 184 8.31 17.93 22.23
CA ILE A 184 8.61 17.36 20.92
C ILE A 184 9.06 18.51 20.02
N GLY A 185 10.33 18.54 19.58
CA GLY A 185 10.69 19.50 18.53
C GLY A 185 12.12 20.01 18.44
N GLY A 186 13.11 19.39 19.07
CA GLY A 186 14.50 19.73 18.77
C GLY A 186 14.98 19.06 17.49
N ASN A 187 15.23 19.83 16.42
CA ASN A 187 16.03 19.34 15.28
C ASN A 187 17.38 18.80 15.79
N VAL A 188 17.88 17.73 15.18
CA VAL A 188 19.16 17.12 15.54
C VAL A 188 20.18 17.42 14.46
N TYR A 189 21.16 18.28 14.77
CA TYR A 189 22.11 18.79 13.78
C TYR A 189 23.36 17.92 13.61
N LEU A 190 23.59 16.98 14.51
CA LEU A 190 24.71 16.01 14.44
C LEU A 190 24.17 14.59 14.59
N PRO A 191 24.79 13.57 13.97
CA PRO A 191 24.34 12.20 14.09
C PRO A 191 24.25 11.71 15.55
N VAL A 192 23.06 11.29 15.98
CA VAL A 192 22.83 10.69 17.31
C VAL A 192 22.36 9.25 17.17
N GLN A 193 22.86 8.36 18.04
CA GLN A 193 22.42 6.98 18.04
C GLN A 193 21.00 6.86 18.63
N LEU A 194 20.09 6.23 17.90
CA LEU A 194 18.72 5.99 18.33
C LEU A 194 18.67 4.82 19.31
N LYS A 195 18.66 5.13 20.61
CA LYS A 195 18.72 4.13 21.69
C LYS A 195 17.54 3.17 21.68
N SER A 196 16.37 3.62 21.24
CA SER A 196 15.14 2.82 21.12
C SER A 196 15.29 1.61 20.20
N LEU A 197 16.17 1.71 19.18
CA LEU A 197 16.48 0.62 18.25
C LEU A 197 17.74 -0.18 18.65
N ALA A 198 18.39 0.15 19.77
CA ALA A 198 19.68 -0.42 20.11
C ALA A 198 19.66 -1.94 20.35
N LYS A 199 18.50 -2.53 20.66
CA LYS A 199 18.34 -3.99 20.82
C LYS A 199 18.13 -4.74 19.49
N PHE A 200 17.84 -4.01 18.41
CA PHE A 200 17.56 -4.59 17.10
C PHE A 200 18.75 -4.40 16.16
N THR A 201 18.81 -5.26 15.15
CA THR A 201 19.77 -5.14 14.05
C THR A 201 19.00 -4.67 12.82
N ILE A 202 19.06 -3.37 12.57
CA ILE A 202 18.35 -2.70 11.47
C ILE A 202 19.19 -2.78 10.19
N ILE A 203 18.53 -3.01 9.06
CA ILE A 203 19.15 -3.11 7.72
C ILE A 203 18.68 -2.02 6.76
N GLN A 204 17.49 -1.45 6.99
CA GLN A 204 16.94 -0.36 6.19
C GLN A 204 16.24 0.67 7.09
N ALA A 205 16.38 1.95 6.74
CA ALA A 205 15.62 3.05 7.31
C ALA A 205 15.06 3.89 6.16
N THR A 206 13.82 4.33 6.28
CA THR A 206 13.14 5.22 5.32
C THR A 206 12.11 6.05 6.07
N GLY A 207 11.66 7.15 5.51
CA GLY A 207 10.58 7.92 6.13
C GLY A 207 9.70 8.65 5.12
N GLY A 208 8.48 8.94 5.56
CA GLY A 208 7.60 9.87 4.87
C GLY A 208 7.73 11.28 5.45
N LYS A 209 6.70 12.10 5.25
CA LYS A 209 6.69 13.51 5.68
C LYS A 209 6.88 13.67 7.19
N ASN A 210 6.10 12.92 7.95
CA ASN A 210 5.99 13.05 9.41
C ASN A 210 6.22 11.73 10.17
N PHE A 211 6.79 10.71 9.52
CA PHE A 211 7.04 9.41 10.14
C PHE A 211 8.25 8.73 9.53
N SER A 212 8.83 7.78 10.27
CA SER A 212 9.94 6.96 9.81
C SER A 212 9.67 5.50 10.10
N MET A 213 10.33 4.64 9.33
CA MET A 213 10.21 3.19 9.39
C MET A 213 11.57 2.52 9.26
N PHE A 214 11.75 1.44 10.01
CA PHE A 214 12.99 0.71 10.16
C PHE A 214 12.72 -0.78 9.97
N LEU A 215 13.49 -1.41 9.10
CA LEU A 215 13.42 -2.84 8.82
C LEU A 215 14.58 -3.55 9.52
N SER A 216 14.28 -4.56 10.32
CA SER A 216 15.28 -5.45 10.90
C SER A 216 15.74 -6.52 9.91
N HIS A 217 16.89 -7.13 10.18
CA HIS A 217 17.36 -8.30 9.43
C HIS A 217 16.45 -9.54 9.55
N THR A 218 15.51 -9.54 10.51
CA THR A 218 14.53 -10.63 10.70
C THR A 218 13.23 -10.38 9.95
N GLY A 219 13.17 -9.35 9.10
CA GLY A 219 11.96 -8.97 8.38
C GLY A 219 10.92 -8.22 9.23
N GLN A 220 11.27 -7.82 10.46
CA GLN A 220 10.38 -7.07 11.34
C GLN A 220 10.45 -5.57 11.04
N LEU A 221 9.30 -4.92 11.00
CA LEU A 221 9.19 -3.47 10.82
C LEU A 221 8.92 -2.76 12.15
N TYR A 222 9.59 -1.63 12.33
CA TYR A 222 9.37 -0.68 13.40
C TYR A 222 9.08 0.71 12.83
N SER A 223 8.15 1.45 13.42
CA SER A 223 7.73 2.77 12.94
C SER A 223 7.66 3.79 14.08
N VAL A 224 7.78 5.06 13.73
CA VAL A 224 7.70 6.18 14.68
C VAL A 224 7.25 7.45 13.97
N GLY A 225 6.61 8.37 14.70
CA GLY A 225 6.16 9.64 14.15
C GLY A 225 4.65 9.82 14.21
N TYR A 226 4.08 10.49 13.22
CA TYR A 226 2.64 10.75 13.11
C TYR A 226 1.84 9.48 12.79
N ALA A 227 0.77 9.24 13.53
CA ALA A 227 -0.01 7.99 13.55
C ALA A 227 -1.45 8.14 13.06
N ALA A 228 -2.00 9.36 12.98
CA ALA A 228 -3.45 9.55 12.84
C ALA A 228 -4.05 9.05 11.52
N ASN A 229 -3.25 8.91 10.45
CA ASN A 229 -3.72 8.37 9.17
C ASN A 229 -3.32 6.90 9.00
N GLY A 230 -2.87 6.23 10.07
CA GLY A 230 -2.47 4.83 10.06
C GLY A 230 -1.10 4.53 9.46
N GLN A 231 -0.31 5.54 9.03
CA GLN A 231 0.96 5.32 8.31
C GLN A 231 2.03 4.53 9.10
N LEU A 232 1.88 4.46 10.43
CA LEU A 232 2.74 3.66 11.30
C LEU A 232 2.46 2.17 11.24
N GLY A 233 1.32 1.73 10.69
CA GLY A 233 1.03 0.30 10.55
C GLY A 233 0.68 -0.40 11.87
N ILE A 234 0.19 0.36 12.85
CA ILE A 234 -0.27 -0.12 14.15
C ILE A 234 -1.80 -0.08 14.24
N PRO A 235 -2.45 -0.98 14.99
CA PRO A 235 -3.90 -0.99 15.17
C PRO A 235 -4.45 0.37 15.60
N PHE A 236 -5.64 0.71 15.13
CA PHE A 236 -6.29 1.99 15.44
C PHE A 236 -6.52 2.16 16.95
N GLU A 237 -6.85 1.08 17.65
CA GLU A 237 -7.05 1.06 19.10
C GLU A 237 -5.78 1.46 19.85
N GLU A 238 -4.60 1.06 19.35
CA GLU A 238 -3.31 1.48 19.90
C GLU A 238 -3.08 2.98 19.62
N VAL A 239 -3.44 3.48 18.43
CA VAL A 239 -3.38 4.92 18.12
C VAL A 239 -4.26 5.74 19.06
N GLU A 240 -5.50 5.32 19.29
CA GLU A 240 -6.41 6.01 20.23
C GLU A 240 -5.85 6.05 21.65
N SER A 241 -5.20 4.96 22.08
CA SER A 241 -4.59 4.88 23.43
C SER A 241 -3.43 5.86 23.65
N LEU A 242 -2.76 6.31 22.58
CA LEU A 242 -1.62 7.23 22.65
C LEU A 242 -2.04 8.66 23.03
N ASN A 243 -3.32 9.02 22.98
CA ASN A 243 -3.87 10.35 23.31
C ASN A 243 -3.25 11.55 22.56
N LEU A 244 -2.38 11.29 21.58
CA LEU A 244 -1.72 12.27 20.71
C LEU A 244 -1.60 11.67 19.30
N PRO A 245 -1.65 12.49 18.24
CA PRO A 245 -1.64 11.99 16.86
C PRO A 245 -0.26 11.51 16.40
N TYR A 246 0.71 11.40 17.30
CA TYR A 246 2.08 10.99 17.01
C TYR A 246 2.67 10.19 18.19
N THR A 247 3.76 9.47 17.91
CA THR A 247 4.59 8.80 18.91
C THR A 247 6.06 9.12 18.68
N GLY A 248 6.77 9.51 19.73
CA GLY A 248 8.23 9.63 19.76
C GLY A 248 8.93 8.30 20.06
N THR A 249 8.17 7.25 20.36
CA THR A 249 8.67 5.91 20.71
C THR A 249 8.46 4.93 19.56
N MET A 250 9.43 4.03 19.39
CA MET A 250 9.36 3.01 18.33
C MET A 250 8.20 2.05 18.60
N GLN A 251 7.35 1.88 17.59
CA GLN A 251 6.25 0.93 17.59
C GLN A 251 6.57 -0.22 16.65
N GLU A 252 6.08 -1.40 16.97
CA GLU A 252 6.19 -2.56 16.09
C GLU A 252 5.01 -2.57 15.12
N VAL A 253 5.29 -2.70 13.81
CA VAL A 253 4.24 -2.76 12.80
C VAL A 253 3.53 -4.12 12.89
N SER A 254 2.19 -4.11 12.77
CA SER A 254 1.37 -5.32 12.91
C SER A 254 1.25 -6.09 11.59
N HIS A 255 2.23 -6.96 11.28
CA HIS A 255 2.28 -7.77 10.04
C HIS A 255 2.56 -9.27 10.27
N LYS A 256 1.91 -9.86 11.29
CA LYS A 256 2.18 -11.23 11.75
C LYS A 256 2.32 -12.25 10.60
N GLY A 257 3.42 -13.02 10.65
CA GLY A 257 3.67 -14.12 9.72
C GLY A 257 4.25 -13.69 8.36
N VAL A 258 4.65 -12.44 8.19
CA VAL A 258 5.23 -11.93 6.95
C VAL A 258 6.71 -11.59 7.15
N PHE A 259 7.59 -12.11 6.30
CA PHE A 259 8.98 -11.66 6.25
C PHE A 259 9.10 -10.51 5.25
N VAL A 260 9.27 -9.28 5.75
CA VAL A 260 9.44 -8.10 4.90
C VAL A 260 10.89 -8.00 4.42
N LYS A 261 11.11 -7.87 3.11
CA LYS A 261 12.45 -7.68 2.53
C LYS A 261 12.77 -6.22 2.17
N TYR A 262 11.75 -5.39 1.97
CA TYR A 262 11.92 -4.00 1.58
C TYR A 262 10.73 -3.15 2.00
N VAL A 263 11.01 -1.89 2.31
CA VAL A 263 10.01 -0.91 2.69
C VAL A 263 10.22 0.43 1.98
N SER A 264 9.13 1.12 1.63
CA SER A 264 9.15 2.45 1.01
C SER A 264 8.01 3.29 1.57
N CYS A 265 8.27 4.56 1.88
CA CYS A 265 7.28 5.49 2.42
C CYS A 265 6.99 6.62 1.42
N GLY A 266 5.73 6.97 1.27
CA GLY A 266 5.28 8.20 0.63
C GLY A 266 5.05 9.31 1.67
N ASP A 267 4.29 10.35 1.32
CA ASP A 267 4.05 11.47 2.26
C ASP A 267 3.32 11.00 3.52
N SER A 268 2.34 10.11 3.36
CA SER A 268 1.44 9.67 4.45
C SER A 268 0.99 8.21 4.30
N HIS A 269 1.67 7.41 3.48
CA HIS A 269 1.41 5.99 3.31
C HIS A 269 2.71 5.20 3.19
N SER A 270 2.59 3.89 3.34
CA SER A 270 3.71 2.96 3.41
C SER A 270 3.45 1.79 2.49
N LEU A 271 4.52 1.29 1.86
CA LEU A 271 4.55 0.05 1.10
C LEU A 271 5.59 -0.89 1.72
N ALA A 272 5.21 -2.15 1.90
CA ALA A 272 6.15 -3.23 2.19
C ALA A 272 6.12 -4.27 1.07
N LEU A 273 7.29 -4.85 0.81
CA LEU A 273 7.45 -5.96 -0.11
C LEU A 273 7.95 -7.16 0.71
N SER A 274 7.22 -8.27 0.68
CA SER A 274 7.62 -9.52 1.33
C SER A 274 8.70 -10.26 0.54
N GLU A 275 9.33 -11.25 1.16
CA GLU A 275 10.27 -12.16 0.50
C GLU A 275 9.63 -12.80 -0.75
N ASP A 276 8.40 -13.31 -0.61
CA ASP A 276 7.59 -13.94 -1.66
C ASP A 276 7.10 -12.97 -2.76
N GLY A 277 7.44 -11.68 -2.65
CA GLY A 277 7.07 -10.66 -3.64
C GLY A 277 5.65 -10.13 -3.49
N ILE A 278 5.00 -10.37 -2.36
CA ILE A 278 3.68 -9.80 -2.05
C ILE A 278 3.84 -8.35 -1.59
N VAL A 279 2.98 -7.48 -2.13
CA VAL A 279 2.95 -6.05 -1.80
C VAL A 279 1.88 -5.78 -0.75
N TYR A 280 2.27 -5.11 0.32
CA TYR A 280 1.37 -4.61 1.35
C TYR A 280 1.38 -3.10 1.35
N SER A 281 0.23 -2.48 1.63
CA SER A 281 0.11 -1.03 1.76
C SER A 281 -0.80 -0.66 2.93
N TRP A 282 -0.46 0.45 3.59
CA TRP A 282 -1.20 1.02 4.70
C TRP A 282 -0.87 2.51 4.87
N GLY A 283 -1.58 3.20 5.75
CA GLY A 283 -1.56 4.64 5.91
C GLY A 283 -2.75 5.31 5.23
N SER A 284 -2.53 6.52 4.73
CA SER A 284 -3.63 7.32 4.19
C SER A 284 -4.16 6.76 2.87
N GLY A 285 -5.48 6.60 2.77
CA GLY A 285 -6.18 6.19 1.56
C GLY A 285 -6.35 7.30 0.53
N ILE A 286 -6.01 8.55 0.87
CA ILE A 286 -6.19 9.73 0.02
C ILE A 286 -5.55 9.51 -1.35
N ASN A 287 -6.26 9.96 -2.40
CA ASN A 287 -5.89 9.76 -3.80
C ASN A 287 -5.68 8.28 -4.18
N TRP A 288 -6.26 7.32 -3.47
CA TRP A 288 -6.13 5.88 -3.75
C TRP A 288 -4.70 5.35 -3.67
N ALA A 289 -3.79 6.03 -2.97
CA ALA A 289 -2.36 5.69 -2.92
C ALA A 289 -2.06 4.27 -2.37
N LEU A 290 -3.03 3.66 -1.68
CA LEU A 290 -2.94 2.31 -1.14
C LEU A 290 -3.28 1.21 -2.16
N GLY A 291 -4.05 1.49 -3.21
CA GLY A 291 -4.38 0.51 -4.24
C GLY A 291 -5.44 -0.53 -3.84
N HIS A 292 -6.22 -0.27 -2.79
CA HIS A 292 -7.31 -1.14 -2.31
C HIS A 292 -8.68 -0.83 -2.93
N GLY A 293 -8.75 0.07 -3.92
CA GLY A 293 -9.98 0.44 -4.61
C GLY A 293 -10.83 1.51 -3.91
N GLY A 294 -10.40 1.99 -2.74
CA GLY A 294 -11.06 3.04 -1.96
C GLY A 294 -10.08 4.12 -1.47
N THR A 295 -10.63 5.13 -0.80
CA THR A 295 -9.88 6.25 -0.22
C THR A 295 -9.77 6.20 1.31
N GLU A 296 -10.24 5.11 1.91
CA GLU A 296 -10.21 4.92 3.36
C GLU A 296 -8.79 4.64 3.84
N ASP A 297 -8.44 5.23 4.99
CA ASP A 297 -7.18 4.96 5.65
C ASP A 297 -7.12 3.50 6.13
N THR A 298 -5.93 2.92 6.06
CA THR A 298 -5.69 1.55 6.52
C THR A 298 -4.62 1.58 7.60
N PHE A 299 -4.96 1.15 8.82
CA PHE A 299 -4.06 1.28 9.98
C PHE A 299 -3.05 0.14 10.11
N THR A 300 -3.31 -1.00 9.50
CA THR A 300 -2.41 -2.15 9.49
C THR A 300 -2.04 -2.55 8.07
N PRO A 301 -0.85 -3.11 7.83
CA PRO A 301 -0.44 -3.62 6.52
C PRO A 301 -1.51 -4.52 5.90
N LYS A 302 -2.04 -4.09 4.75
CA LYS A 302 -3.02 -4.84 3.98
C LYS A 302 -2.46 -5.22 2.62
N MET A 303 -2.62 -6.48 2.24
CA MET A 303 -2.17 -6.98 0.94
C MET A 303 -2.88 -6.25 -0.21
N VAL A 304 -2.11 -5.83 -1.21
CA VAL A 304 -2.63 -5.25 -2.45
C VAL A 304 -3.02 -6.39 -3.39
N ALA A 305 -4.24 -6.91 -3.23
CA ALA A 305 -4.71 -8.15 -3.87
C ALA A 305 -4.53 -8.19 -5.40
N MET A 306 -4.62 -7.05 -6.09
CA MET A 306 -4.44 -6.98 -7.55
C MET A 306 -3.03 -7.36 -8.03
N LEU A 307 -2.03 -7.38 -7.14
CA LEU A 307 -0.64 -7.72 -7.45
C LEU A 307 -0.25 -9.14 -7.02
N GLU A 308 -1.13 -9.85 -6.30
CA GLU A 308 -0.84 -11.18 -5.73
C GLU A 308 -0.43 -12.19 -6.81
N ALA A 309 -1.10 -12.16 -7.97
CA ALA A 309 -0.84 -13.08 -9.07
C ALA A 309 0.43 -12.78 -9.89
N ASP A 310 1.13 -11.66 -9.65
CA ASP A 310 2.36 -11.28 -10.36
C ASP A 310 3.40 -10.72 -9.37
N PRO A 311 4.12 -11.61 -8.66
CA PRO A 311 5.03 -11.24 -7.57
C PRO A 311 6.01 -10.13 -7.92
N CYS A 312 6.20 -9.21 -6.99
CA CYS A 312 6.97 -7.99 -7.17
C CYS A 312 8.43 -8.09 -6.69
N VAL A 313 9.30 -7.34 -7.36
CA VAL A 313 10.74 -7.24 -7.07
C VAL A 313 11.16 -5.82 -6.67
N SER A 314 10.34 -4.81 -6.97
CA SER A 314 10.59 -3.42 -6.59
C SER A 314 9.28 -2.71 -6.32
N VAL A 315 9.27 -1.85 -5.29
CA VAL A 315 8.17 -0.96 -4.96
C VAL A 315 8.71 0.42 -4.64
N SER A 316 7.95 1.46 -4.96
CA SER A 316 8.28 2.84 -4.55
C SER A 316 7.01 3.64 -4.33
N ALA A 317 6.94 4.30 -3.17
CA ALA A 317 5.89 5.24 -2.82
C ALA A 317 6.38 6.67 -3.10
N GLY A 318 5.60 7.43 -3.86
CA GLY A 318 5.80 8.87 -4.07
C GLY A 318 4.95 9.69 -3.11
N GLY A 319 4.68 10.96 -3.46
CA GLY A 319 3.90 11.85 -2.59
C GLY A 319 2.51 11.29 -2.26
N TYR A 320 1.72 10.98 -3.31
CA TYR A 320 0.38 10.39 -3.17
C TYR A 320 0.10 9.33 -4.26
N HIS A 321 1.14 8.70 -4.77
CA HIS A 321 1.06 7.61 -5.73
C HIS A 321 2.05 6.52 -5.36
N SER A 322 1.87 5.36 -5.97
CA SER A 322 2.64 4.17 -5.69
C SER A 322 2.93 3.44 -6.99
N ALA A 323 4.08 2.77 -7.03
CA ALA A 323 4.49 1.94 -8.14
C ALA A 323 5.10 0.63 -7.66
N ALA A 324 4.94 -0.40 -8.49
CA ALA A 324 5.56 -1.70 -8.30
C ALA A 324 6.07 -2.26 -9.63
N VAL A 325 7.12 -3.06 -9.58
CA VAL A 325 7.66 -3.81 -10.71
C VAL A 325 7.62 -5.29 -10.37
N SER A 326 7.01 -6.08 -11.25
CA SER A 326 6.93 -7.54 -11.10
C SER A 326 8.23 -8.24 -11.51
N ALA A 327 8.41 -9.46 -11.02
CA ALA A 327 9.50 -10.34 -11.44
C ALA A 327 9.44 -10.67 -12.94
N THR A 328 8.27 -10.51 -13.57
CA THR A 328 8.07 -10.66 -15.02
C THR A 328 8.35 -9.37 -15.80
N GLY A 329 8.74 -8.29 -15.11
CA GLY A 329 9.15 -7.03 -15.74
C GLY A 329 8.02 -6.08 -16.08
N ARG A 330 6.84 -6.32 -15.52
CA ARG A 330 5.69 -5.43 -15.69
C ARG A 330 5.75 -4.34 -14.64
N ILE A 331 5.43 -3.11 -15.05
CA ILE A 331 5.26 -1.98 -14.14
C ILE A 331 3.78 -1.77 -13.84
N TYR A 332 3.46 -1.58 -12.57
CA TYR A 332 2.13 -1.23 -12.08
C TYR A 332 2.21 0.10 -11.34
N THR A 333 1.26 0.98 -11.58
CA THR A 333 1.15 2.28 -10.89
C THR A 333 -0.28 2.53 -10.46
N TRP A 334 -0.47 3.22 -9.34
CA TRP A 334 -1.77 3.64 -8.84
C TRP A 334 -1.66 4.90 -7.96
N GLY A 335 -2.80 5.54 -7.73
CA GLY A 335 -2.89 6.71 -6.87
C GLY A 335 -3.14 8.02 -7.63
N ARG A 336 -2.58 9.14 -7.14
CA ARG A 336 -2.71 10.47 -7.75
C ARG A 336 -2.08 10.51 -9.15
N ASN A 337 -2.77 11.12 -10.12
CA ASN A 337 -2.29 11.25 -11.51
C ASN A 337 -2.44 12.65 -12.15
N PHE A 338 -2.55 13.72 -11.36
CA PHE A 338 -2.86 15.06 -11.90
C PHE A 338 -1.81 15.63 -12.86
N VAL A 339 -0.62 15.05 -12.92
CA VAL A 339 0.46 15.52 -13.79
C VAL A 339 1.12 14.36 -14.54
N GLY A 340 0.41 13.23 -14.66
CA GLY A 340 0.89 12.08 -15.43
C GLY A 340 1.90 11.19 -14.70
N GLN A 341 2.05 11.33 -13.39
CA GLN A 341 3.05 10.58 -12.61
C GLN A 341 2.83 9.05 -12.60
N LEU A 342 1.67 8.58 -13.04
CA LEU A 342 1.41 7.15 -13.23
C LEU A 342 1.92 6.63 -14.58
N GLY A 343 2.22 7.49 -15.56
CA GLY A 343 2.76 7.04 -16.85
C GLY A 343 1.77 6.22 -17.71
N THR A 344 0.47 6.23 -17.41
CA THR A 344 -0.55 5.43 -18.11
C THR A 344 -0.90 5.96 -19.52
N GLY A 345 -0.43 7.14 -19.88
CA GLY A 345 -0.72 7.82 -21.14
C GLY A 345 -2.12 8.44 -21.22
N GLN A 346 -2.84 8.50 -20.09
CA GLN A 346 -4.14 9.17 -19.98
C GLN A 346 -4.00 10.69 -20.07
N ASN A 347 -5.03 11.36 -20.59
CA ASN A 347 -5.03 12.81 -20.73
C ASN A 347 -5.36 13.47 -19.38
N ILE A 348 -4.61 14.51 -18.99
CA ILE A 348 -4.77 15.20 -17.70
C ILE A 348 -5.95 16.18 -17.74
N ASP A 349 -6.31 16.67 -18.93
CA ASP A 349 -7.32 17.71 -19.13
C ASP A 349 -8.76 17.17 -19.23
N ASP A 350 -8.93 15.84 -19.21
CA ASP A 350 -10.25 15.21 -19.26
C ASP A 350 -10.80 15.07 -17.83
N HIS A 351 -11.67 15.99 -17.44
CA HIS A 351 -12.33 16.04 -16.12
C HIS A 351 -13.37 14.92 -15.89
N SER A 352 -13.44 13.90 -16.74
CA SER A 352 -14.35 12.76 -16.50
C SER A 352 -13.88 11.90 -15.31
N ALA A 353 -14.83 11.47 -14.49
CA ALA A 353 -14.61 10.68 -13.26
C ALA A 353 -13.98 9.28 -13.48
N ASP A 354 -13.71 8.91 -14.74
CA ASP A 354 -13.10 7.66 -15.17
C ASP A 354 -11.55 7.72 -15.23
N HIS A 355 -10.94 8.89 -14.99
CA HIS A 355 -9.47 9.11 -14.97
C HIS A 355 -8.80 8.78 -13.62
N VAL A 356 -9.51 8.13 -12.70
CA VAL A 356 -9.00 7.81 -11.37
C VAL A 356 -8.47 6.38 -11.33
N GLN A 357 -7.16 6.25 -11.15
CA GLN A 357 -6.52 4.94 -11.06
C GLN A 357 -6.61 4.39 -9.63
N ARG A 358 -7.79 3.84 -9.31
CA ARG A 358 -8.17 3.36 -7.97
C ARG A 358 -7.44 2.09 -7.52
N LEU A 359 -6.99 1.31 -8.50
CA LEU A 359 -6.32 0.02 -8.33
C LEU A 359 -5.00 0.03 -9.12
N PRO A 360 -4.03 -0.79 -8.71
CA PRO A 360 -2.82 -1.04 -9.50
C PRO A 360 -3.18 -1.36 -10.95
N THR A 361 -2.61 -0.59 -11.86
CA THR A 361 -2.81 -0.78 -13.30
C THR A 361 -1.48 -0.88 -13.99
N ARG A 362 -1.42 -1.85 -14.91
CA ARG A 362 -0.25 -2.12 -15.71
C ARG A 362 0.01 -0.94 -16.65
N VAL A 363 1.22 -0.40 -16.60
CA VAL A 363 1.69 0.65 -17.51
C VAL A 363 2.29 0.02 -18.76
N ILE A 364 2.02 0.62 -19.91
CA ILE A 364 2.60 0.24 -21.20
C ILE A 364 3.70 1.25 -21.56
N LEU A 365 4.91 0.77 -21.78
CA LEU A 365 6.04 1.61 -22.22
C LEU A 365 5.83 1.98 -23.70
N LYS A 366 5.59 3.28 -23.97
CA LYS A 366 5.36 3.77 -25.34
C LYS A 366 6.70 4.07 -26.01
N GLY A 367 6.91 3.52 -27.20
CA GLY A 367 8.16 3.72 -27.95
C GLY A 367 9.30 2.79 -27.54
N SER A 368 9.02 1.72 -26.79
CA SER A 368 9.96 0.59 -26.73
C SER A 368 10.11 0.03 -28.13
N VAL A 369 11.30 0.16 -28.71
CA VAL A 369 11.61 -0.33 -30.06
C VAL A 369 11.55 -1.86 -30.09
N ASP A 370 11.63 -2.51 -28.92
CA ASP A 370 11.63 -3.96 -28.77
C ASP A 370 10.59 -4.45 -27.73
N SER A 371 9.92 -5.56 -28.06
CA SER A 371 9.08 -6.32 -27.13
C SER A 371 9.87 -7.03 -26.01
N SER A 372 11.19 -6.78 -25.91
CA SER A 372 12.14 -7.44 -25.01
C SER A 372 12.55 -6.57 -23.80
N GLU A 373 12.12 -5.30 -23.72
CA GLU A 373 12.42 -4.45 -22.57
C GLU A 373 11.63 -4.86 -21.31
N MET A 374 12.35 -4.95 -20.20
CA MET A 374 11.87 -5.42 -18.91
C MET A 374 12.07 -4.32 -17.86
N ALA A 375 11.01 -3.91 -17.16
CA ALA A 375 11.17 -3.04 -15.99
C ALA A 375 11.93 -3.79 -14.89
N MET A 376 12.92 -3.13 -14.29
CA MET A 376 13.78 -3.72 -13.26
C MET A 376 13.55 -3.08 -11.90
N ARG A 377 13.43 -1.75 -11.87
CA ARG A 377 13.28 -0.95 -10.65
C ARG A 377 12.48 0.30 -10.92
N VAL A 378 11.78 0.77 -9.90
CA VAL A 378 11.03 2.02 -9.94
C VAL A 378 11.41 2.92 -8.76
N GLY A 379 11.47 4.22 -9.01
CA GLY A 379 11.61 5.26 -8.00
C GLY A 379 10.55 6.33 -8.22
N CYS A 380 9.91 6.77 -7.14
CA CYS A 380 8.86 7.79 -7.17
C CYS A 380 9.33 9.01 -6.36
N GLY A 381 9.22 10.20 -6.95
CA GLY A 381 9.29 11.45 -6.19
C GLY A 381 7.91 11.96 -5.81
N GLN A 382 7.78 13.25 -5.50
CA GLN A 382 6.51 13.82 -5.07
C GLN A 382 5.42 13.72 -6.15
N CYS A 383 5.81 13.99 -7.41
CA CYS A 383 4.90 14.10 -8.56
C CYS A 383 5.50 13.55 -9.87
N HIS A 384 6.47 12.63 -9.78
CA HIS A 384 7.11 11.99 -10.93
C HIS A 384 7.54 10.57 -10.59
N THR A 385 7.78 9.77 -11.63
CA THR A 385 8.22 8.37 -11.52
C THR A 385 9.37 8.13 -12.49
N ILE A 386 10.44 7.52 -11.99
CA ILE A 386 11.62 7.09 -12.74
C ILE A 386 11.65 5.57 -12.80
N LEU A 387 11.89 5.01 -13.98
CA LEU A 387 11.90 3.58 -14.24
C LEU A 387 13.24 3.17 -14.84
N GLN A 388 13.88 2.18 -14.24
CA GLN A 388 15.02 1.50 -14.84
C GLN A 388 14.52 0.28 -15.64
N THR A 389 14.97 0.14 -16.88
CA THR A 389 14.71 -1.06 -17.71
C THR A 389 16.01 -1.78 -18.09
N ALA A 390 15.87 -3.04 -18.51
CA ALA A 390 16.93 -3.82 -19.13
C ALA A 390 16.35 -4.62 -20.31
N LEU A 391 17.19 -4.96 -21.29
CA LEU A 391 16.79 -5.87 -22.36
C LEU A 391 16.88 -7.32 -21.89
N LYS A 392 15.86 -8.11 -22.25
CA LYS A 392 15.90 -9.56 -22.17
C LYS A 392 17.07 -10.02 -23.04
N GLY A 393 18.10 -10.60 -22.42
CA GLY A 393 19.24 -11.09 -23.19
C GLY A 393 18.80 -12.26 -24.06
N ASP A 394 19.18 -12.25 -25.33
CA ASP A 394 19.22 -13.49 -26.11
C ASP A 394 20.24 -14.42 -25.45
N GLU A 395 19.88 -15.69 -25.28
CA GLU A 395 20.87 -16.70 -24.93
C GLU A 395 21.98 -16.70 -26.00
N PRO A 396 23.27 -16.64 -25.62
CA PRO A 396 24.35 -16.66 -26.59
C PRO A 396 24.26 -17.94 -27.44
N GLU A 397 24.35 -17.81 -28.77
CA GLU A 397 24.22 -18.91 -29.75
C GLU A 397 25.10 -20.13 -29.43
N GLN A 398 26.21 -19.93 -28.72
CA GLN A 398 27.09 -20.99 -28.25
C GLN A 398 26.40 -22.01 -27.31
N LYS A 399 25.36 -21.61 -26.57
CA LYS A 399 24.55 -22.56 -25.76
C LYS A 399 23.49 -23.29 -26.58
N LYS A 400 23.00 -22.69 -27.67
CA LYS A 400 22.07 -23.34 -28.63
C LYS A 400 22.79 -24.39 -29.49
N GLU A 401 24.06 -24.15 -29.84
CA GLU A 401 24.91 -25.17 -30.48
C GLU A 401 25.33 -26.28 -29.52
N ALA A 402 25.68 -25.95 -28.26
CA ALA A 402 25.99 -26.97 -27.24
C ALA A 402 24.78 -27.88 -26.92
N ALA A 403 23.56 -27.34 -26.95
CA ALA A 403 22.33 -28.12 -26.80
C ALA A 403 21.99 -28.96 -28.04
N LYS A 404 22.45 -28.58 -29.24
CA LYS A 404 22.34 -29.39 -30.47
C LYS A 404 23.42 -30.46 -30.61
N GLN A 405 24.53 -30.37 -29.88
CA GLN A 405 25.62 -31.35 -29.90
C GLN A 405 25.52 -32.41 -28.78
N ALA A 406 24.59 -32.25 -27.83
CA ALA A 406 24.32 -33.24 -26.80
C ALA A 406 23.19 -34.19 -27.22
N GLU A 407 23.43 -35.04 -28.21
CA GLU A 407 22.64 -36.27 -28.40
C GLU A 407 23.14 -37.37 -27.45
N PRO A 408 22.27 -38.10 -26.73
CA PRO A 408 22.71 -39.20 -25.90
C PRO A 408 23.07 -40.43 -26.74
N MET A 409 24.26 -41.00 -26.47
CA MET A 409 24.72 -42.29 -26.99
C MET A 409 23.70 -43.39 -26.70
N LYS A 410 23.39 -44.16 -27.75
CA LYS A 410 22.57 -45.38 -27.73
C LYS A 410 23.15 -46.42 -26.75
N VAL A 411 22.31 -46.93 -25.85
CA VAL A 411 22.50 -48.23 -25.23
C VAL A 411 21.43 -49.16 -25.78
N GLU A 412 21.88 -50.30 -26.30
CA GLU A 412 21.07 -51.35 -26.90
C GLU A 412 20.20 -52.06 -25.85
N GLU A 413 18.89 -52.15 -26.10
CA GLU A 413 18.06 -53.20 -25.50
C GLU A 413 17.24 -53.93 -26.58
N LYS A 414 17.26 -55.26 -26.46
CA LYS A 414 16.82 -56.24 -27.46
C LYS A 414 15.30 -56.31 -27.58
N HIS A 415 14.87 -56.56 -28.81
CA HIS A 415 13.49 -56.76 -29.25
C HIS A 415 12.75 -57.89 -28.53
N LYS A 416 11.45 -57.67 -28.25
CA LYS A 416 10.39 -58.64 -28.52
C LYS A 416 9.21 -57.92 -29.20
N LYS A 417 8.82 -58.45 -30.36
CA LYS A 417 7.69 -58.03 -31.20
C LYS A 417 6.36 -58.36 -30.53
N GLU A 418 5.34 -57.55 -30.78
CA GLU A 418 3.99 -58.01 -31.14
C GLU A 418 3.16 -56.87 -31.76
N GLU A 419 2.16 -57.26 -32.55
CA GLU A 419 1.59 -56.60 -33.71
C GLU A 419 0.53 -55.51 -33.44
N GLU A 420 0.34 -54.71 -34.50
CA GLU A 420 -0.54 -53.56 -34.69
C GLU A 420 -2.03 -53.96 -34.84
N ILE A 421 -2.93 -53.29 -34.12
CA ILE A 421 -4.38 -53.28 -34.41
C ILE A 421 -4.92 -51.85 -34.29
N ALA A 422 -5.56 -51.36 -35.36
CA ALA A 422 -6.16 -50.04 -35.47
C ALA A 422 -7.39 -49.85 -34.56
N PRO A 423 -7.69 -48.61 -34.10
CA PRO A 423 -8.83 -48.34 -33.23
C PRO A 423 -10.17 -48.37 -33.99
N PRO A 424 -11.26 -48.84 -33.37
CA PRO A 424 -12.57 -48.83 -33.99
C PRO A 424 -13.28 -47.48 -33.83
N VAL A 425 -14.01 -47.12 -34.89
CA VAL A 425 -14.97 -46.02 -34.96
C VAL A 425 -16.17 -46.32 -34.05
N VAL A 426 -16.57 -45.38 -33.19
CA VAL A 426 -17.80 -45.48 -32.37
C VAL A 426 -18.78 -44.38 -32.78
N ALA A 427 -20.03 -44.81 -33.02
CA ALA A 427 -21.19 -44.06 -33.50
C ALA A 427 -21.78 -43.11 -32.43
N PRO A 428 -22.64 -42.14 -32.81
CA PRO A 428 -23.14 -41.11 -31.89
C PRO A 428 -24.29 -41.64 -31.02
N THR A 429 -24.26 -41.36 -29.72
CA THR A 429 -25.36 -41.68 -28.78
C THR A 429 -25.94 -40.42 -28.14
N GLU A 430 -27.26 -40.43 -28.07
CA GLU A 430 -28.26 -39.39 -27.74
C GLU A 430 -28.02 -38.56 -26.47
N GLU A 431 -28.30 -37.25 -26.58
CA GLU A 431 -28.45 -36.31 -25.47
C GLU A 431 -29.68 -36.65 -24.62
N LYS A 432 -29.50 -36.76 -23.29
CA LYS A 432 -30.61 -36.78 -22.31
C LYS A 432 -30.82 -35.38 -21.73
N GLU A 433 -32.07 -34.91 -21.74
CA GLU A 433 -32.52 -33.68 -21.08
C GLU A 433 -32.22 -33.68 -19.56
N PRO A 434 -31.95 -32.51 -18.96
CA PRO A 434 -31.63 -32.41 -17.53
C PRO A 434 -32.87 -32.63 -16.65
N GLU A 435 -32.76 -33.53 -15.67
CA GLU A 435 -33.78 -33.73 -14.63
C GLU A 435 -34.02 -32.46 -13.81
N LYS A 436 -35.31 -32.17 -13.55
CA LYS A 436 -35.75 -31.03 -12.73
C LYS A 436 -35.36 -31.24 -11.26
N VAL A 437 -34.36 -30.51 -10.80
CA VAL A 437 -33.99 -30.40 -9.38
C VAL A 437 -35.16 -29.79 -8.58
N GLN A 438 -35.78 -30.56 -7.69
CA GLN A 438 -36.71 -30.03 -6.68
C GLN A 438 -35.93 -29.28 -5.59
N VAL A 439 -36.15 -27.97 -5.48
CA VAL A 439 -35.53 -27.12 -4.47
C VAL A 439 -36.26 -27.30 -3.13
N LYS A 440 -35.62 -27.97 -2.15
CA LYS A 440 -36.09 -27.99 -0.75
C LYS A 440 -36.04 -26.56 -0.18
N LYS A 441 -37.13 -26.11 0.47
CA LYS A 441 -37.18 -24.79 1.14
C LYS A 441 -36.29 -24.82 2.40
N GLN A 442 -35.22 -24.05 2.40
CA GLN A 442 -34.37 -23.82 3.57
C GLN A 442 -34.98 -22.75 4.47
N PHE A 443 -34.92 -22.96 5.79
CA PHE A 443 -35.34 -21.98 6.79
C PHE A 443 -34.10 -21.32 7.40
N LEU A 444 -34.14 -20.01 7.53
CA LEU A 444 -33.05 -19.20 8.08
C LEU A 444 -33.48 -18.60 9.41
N ASP A 445 -32.63 -18.77 10.43
CA ASP A 445 -32.76 -18.07 11.71
C ASP A 445 -31.89 -16.80 11.63
N LEU A 446 -32.57 -15.66 11.52
CA LEU A 446 -31.94 -14.34 11.53
C LEU A 446 -32.04 -13.76 12.94
N GLU A 447 -30.91 -13.56 13.59
CA GLU A 447 -30.80 -12.76 14.81
C GLU A 447 -30.48 -11.31 14.44
N VAL A 448 -31.33 -10.39 14.89
CA VAL A 448 -31.17 -8.96 14.70
C VAL A 448 -30.91 -8.32 16.05
N GLU A 449 -29.78 -7.66 16.22
CA GLU A 449 -29.42 -6.95 17.43
C GLU A 449 -29.40 -5.43 17.18
N VAL A 450 -30.20 -4.68 17.94
CA VAL A 450 -30.10 -3.22 17.95
C VAL A 450 -29.05 -2.85 18.99
N VAL A 451 -27.92 -2.32 18.55
CA VAL A 451 -26.73 -2.15 19.41
C VAL A 451 -26.78 -0.81 20.11
N SER A 452 -26.76 0.28 19.34
CA SER A 452 -26.67 1.63 19.90
C SER A 452 -27.19 2.69 18.95
N GLY A 453 -27.74 3.75 19.53
CA GLY A 453 -28.04 5.00 18.83
C GLY A 453 -27.11 6.12 19.28
N HIS A 454 -26.80 7.07 18.39
CA HIS A 454 -25.98 8.23 18.73
C HIS A 454 -26.70 9.53 18.34
N ARG A 455 -26.58 10.55 19.20
CA ARG A 455 -27.22 11.87 19.02
C ARG A 455 -28.74 11.78 18.84
N LEU A 456 -29.37 10.82 19.50
CA LEU A 456 -30.83 10.76 19.57
C LEU A 456 -31.27 11.84 20.56
N LEU A 457 -31.99 12.88 20.10
CA LEU A 457 -32.44 13.96 20.99
C LEU A 457 -33.22 13.38 22.18
N ALA A 458 -32.78 13.70 23.39
CA ALA A 458 -33.49 13.38 24.62
C ALA A 458 -34.53 14.48 24.85
N SER A 459 -35.77 14.06 25.14
CA SER A 459 -36.96 14.87 25.43
C SER A 459 -37.54 15.69 24.27
N ASP A 460 -38.86 15.57 24.07
CA ASP A 460 -39.63 16.66 23.48
C ASP A 460 -39.76 17.80 24.52
N LYS A 461 -40.38 18.93 24.13
CA LYS A 461 -40.47 20.14 24.98
C LYS A 461 -41.14 19.96 26.35
N ARG A 462 -41.65 18.76 26.70
CA ARG A 462 -42.27 18.47 28.00
C ARG A 462 -41.65 17.29 28.77
N GLY A 463 -40.64 16.60 28.23
CA GLY A 463 -39.80 15.69 29.01
C GLY A 463 -40.42 14.35 29.42
N THR A 464 -41.43 13.84 28.70
CA THR A 464 -42.21 12.66 29.15
C THR A 464 -42.17 11.44 28.22
N SER A 465 -41.21 11.30 27.30
CA SER A 465 -41.11 10.08 26.45
C SER A 465 -39.70 9.63 26.13
N ASP A 466 -39.47 8.31 26.25
CA ASP A 466 -38.18 7.64 26.10
C ASP A 466 -37.95 7.13 24.65
N PRO A 467 -36.72 7.18 24.12
CA PRO A 467 -36.39 6.68 22.79
C PRO A 467 -36.41 5.14 22.72
N TYR A 468 -36.99 4.61 21.63
CA TYR A 468 -36.97 3.19 21.29
C TYR A 468 -36.95 3.00 19.76
N CYS A 469 -36.61 1.78 19.30
CA CYS A 469 -36.58 1.46 17.88
C CYS A 469 -37.68 0.45 17.53
N LYS A 470 -38.45 0.71 16.45
CA LYS A 470 -39.31 -0.29 15.82
C LYS A 470 -38.56 -0.91 14.64
N ILE A 471 -38.44 -2.23 14.63
CA ILE A 471 -37.88 -2.97 13.52
C ILE A 471 -39.01 -3.72 12.83
N SER A 472 -39.10 -3.62 11.51
CA SER A 472 -39.97 -4.46 10.70
C SER A 472 -39.14 -5.34 9.79
N ILE A 473 -39.30 -6.65 9.91
CA ILE A 473 -38.67 -7.64 9.03
C ILE A 473 -39.74 -8.15 8.08
N LYS A 474 -39.52 -8.00 6.78
CA LYS A 474 -40.41 -8.48 5.72
C LYS A 474 -39.74 -9.57 4.91
N GLU A 475 -40.46 -10.65 4.71
CA GLU A 475 -40.08 -11.76 3.84
C GLU A 475 -41.24 -12.04 2.88
N GLY A 476 -41.10 -11.59 1.63
CA GLY A 476 -42.20 -11.65 0.65
C GLY A 476 -43.45 -10.89 1.14
N ARG A 477 -44.54 -11.63 1.43
CA ARG A 477 -45.79 -11.09 1.97
C ARG A 477 -45.88 -11.13 3.50
N VAL A 478 -44.97 -11.83 4.17
CA VAL A 478 -44.96 -11.98 5.64
C VAL A 478 -44.20 -10.80 6.26
N LYS A 479 -44.79 -10.14 7.26
CA LYS A 479 -44.18 -9.01 7.98
C LYS A 479 -44.24 -9.26 9.49
N GLN A 480 -43.09 -9.33 10.13
CA GLN A 480 -42.98 -9.34 11.59
C GLN A 480 -42.44 -7.99 12.07
N LYS A 481 -42.89 -7.56 13.25
CA LYS A 481 -42.53 -6.27 13.85
C LYS A 481 -41.99 -6.51 15.26
N PHE A 482 -40.84 -5.91 15.53
CA PHE A 482 -40.17 -5.94 16.82
C PHE A 482 -40.03 -4.51 17.36
N LYS A 483 -39.99 -4.37 18.68
CA LYS A 483 -39.85 -3.08 19.37
C LYS A 483 -38.84 -3.26 20.50
N THR A 484 -37.81 -2.42 20.55
CA THR A 484 -36.86 -2.43 21.66
C THR A 484 -37.47 -1.86 22.94
N LYS A 485 -36.89 -2.23 24.08
CA LYS A 485 -37.17 -1.55 25.35
C LYS A 485 -36.82 -0.08 25.24
N ALA A 486 -37.62 0.76 25.88
CA ALA A 486 -37.34 2.18 25.97
C ALA A 486 -36.23 2.41 27.00
N ILE A 487 -35.24 3.26 26.66
CA ILE A 487 -34.13 3.59 27.55
C ILE A 487 -34.24 5.07 27.92
N SER A 488 -34.44 5.36 29.20
CA SER A 488 -34.67 6.72 29.67
C SER A 488 -33.37 7.53 29.82
N LYS A 489 -33.48 8.84 29.56
CA LYS A 489 -32.47 9.88 29.88
C LYS A 489 -31.06 9.71 29.28
N THR A 490 -30.92 9.18 28.06
CA THR A 490 -29.63 9.19 27.34
C THR A 490 -29.76 9.57 25.88
N LEU A 491 -28.86 10.45 25.42
CA LEU A 491 -28.71 10.84 24.01
C LEU A 491 -28.08 9.73 23.15
N ASN A 492 -27.44 8.76 23.80
CA ASN A 492 -26.74 7.64 23.17
C ASN A 492 -27.17 6.32 23.82
N PRO A 493 -28.40 5.83 23.58
CA PRO A 493 -28.85 4.58 24.18
C PRO A 493 -28.11 3.39 23.59
N HIS A 494 -27.70 2.47 24.47
CA HIS A 494 -27.20 1.15 24.12
C HIS A 494 -28.29 0.13 24.46
N TRP A 495 -28.90 -0.47 23.45
CA TRP A 495 -29.96 -1.46 23.64
C TRP A 495 -29.41 -2.87 23.77
N ASN A 496 -28.50 -3.26 22.88
CA ASN A 496 -27.99 -4.62 22.71
C ASN A 496 -29.11 -5.69 22.75
N GLU A 497 -30.28 -5.36 22.22
CA GLU A 497 -31.46 -6.22 22.30
C GLU A 497 -31.61 -7.05 21.03
N LYS A 498 -31.76 -8.36 21.24
CA LYS A 498 -31.75 -9.38 20.18
C LYS A 498 -33.17 -9.84 19.86
N PHE A 499 -33.46 -9.91 18.57
CA PHE A 499 -34.73 -10.41 18.04
C PHE A 499 -34.45 -11.55 17.09
N LEU A 500 -35.19 -12.66 17.24
CA LEU A 500 -35.06 -13.82 16.37
C LEU A 500 -36.20 -13.83 15.35
N PHE A 501 -35.84 -13.97 14.07
CA PHE A 501 -36.77 -14.11 12.96
C PHE A 501 -36.49 -15.42 12.24
N LYS A 502 -37.53 -16.23 12.01
CA LYS A 502 -37.45 -17.48 11.24
C LYS A 502 -38.21 -17.30 9.92
N GLY A 503 -37.54 -17.46 8.78
CA GLY A 503 -38.12 -17.27 7.45
C GLY A 503 -37.59 -18.25 6.40
N CYS A 504 -38.31 -18.42 5.29
CA CYS A 504 -38.04 -19.46 4.27
C CYS A 504 -37.50 -18.94 2.92
N CYS A 505 -37.13 -17.66 2.79
CA CYS A 505 -36.91 -17.01 1.50
C CYS A 505 -35.62 -16.16 1.44
N ASN A 506 -35.06 -16.12 0.23
CA ASN A 506 -33.78 -15.48 -0.10
C ASN A 506 -33.82 -13.93 -0.12
N ARG A 507 -34.87 -13.32 0.44
CA ARG A 507 -35.07 -11.86 0.38
C ARG A 507 -35.73 -11.36 1.66
N ILE A 508 -34.91 -10.78 2.53
CA ILE A 508 -35.33 -10.21 3.81
C ILE A 508 -35.11 -8.70 3.75
N ALA A 509 -36.18 -7.91 3.91
CA ALA A 509 -36.09 -6.46 4.06
C ALA A 509 -36.22 -6.10 5.55
N ILE A 510 -35.26 -5.32 6.05
CA ILE A 510 -35.23 -4.88 7.44
C ILE A 510 -35.38 -3.37 7.46
N GLU A 511 -36.50 -2.90 7.99
CA GLU A 511 -36.80 -1.49 8.13
C GLU A 511 -36.71 -1.10 9.60
N GLY A 512 -35.74 -0.25 9.92
CA GLY A 512 -35.59 0.36 11.23
C GLY A 512 -36.18 1.76 11.27
N ASP A 513 -37.04 2.01 12.26
CA ASP A 513 -37.68 3.30 12.49
C ASP A 513 -37.50 3.71 13.97
N PRO A 514 -36.50 4.55 14.28
CA PRO A 514 -36.32 5.11 15.62
C PRO A 514 -37.46 6.09 15.96
N ARG A 515 -38.08 5.93 17.13
CA ARG A 515 -39.28 6.64 17.56
C ARG A 515 -39.09 7.36 18.90
N MET A 516 -39.83 8.47 19.04
CA MET A 516 -40.04 9.20 20.29
C MET A 516 -41.53 9.17 20.65
N GLY A 517 -41.86 8.66 21.84
CA GLY A 517 -43.26 8.51 22.27
C GLY A 517 -44.07 7.55 21.38
N GLU A 518 -45.40 7.61 21.45
CA GLU A 518 -46.25 6.68 20.70
C GLU A 518 -46.28 6.95 19.18
N GLU A 519 -46.07 8.20 18.74
CA GLU A 519 -46.25 8.57 17.31
C GLU A 519 -45.13 9.40 16.66
N GLY A 520 -44.17 9.95 17.42
CA GLY A 520 -43.14 10.86 16.88
C GLY A 520 -42.02 10.14 16.11
N ARG A 521 -41.84 10.46 14.82
CA ARG A 521 -40.64 10.08 14.03
C ARG A 521 -39.53 11.11 14.23
N MET A 522 -38.30 10.65 14.43
CA MET A 522 -37.13 11.52 14.53
C MET A 522 -36.45 11.74 13.16
N LYS A 523 -35.89 12.94 12.93
CA LYS A 523 -35.10 13.31 11.74
C LYS A 523 -33.61 13.45 12.12
N ASN A 524 -32.70 13.22 11.16
CA ASN A 524 -31.24 13.37 11.30
C ASN A 524 -30.57 12.53 12.38
N LEU A 525 -30.45 11.22 12.13
CA LEU A 525 -29.94 10.24 13.11
C LEU A 525 -28.90 9.30 12.50
N ASN A 526 -27.92 8.92 13.32
CA ASN A 526 -26.99 7.81 13.09
C ASN A 526 -27.18 6.75 14.17
N TRP A 527 -27.37 5.50 13.75
CA TRP A 527 -27.51 4.37 14.67
C TRP A 527 -26.99 3.09 14.02
N ASP A 528 -26.58 2.16 14.86
CA ASP A 528 -25.90 0.93 14.47
C ASP A 528 -26.80 -0.29 14.74
N LEU A 529 -27.00 -1.10 13.71
CA LEU A 529 -27.72 -2.36 13.74
C LEU A 529 -26.73 -3.50 13.47
N LYS A 530 -26.77 -4.57 14.27
CA LYS A 530 -26.06 -5.81 13.98
C LYS A 530 -27.03 -6.86 13.47
N LEU A 531 -26.62 -7.60 12.46
CA LEU A 531 -27.33 -8.76 11.96
C LEU A 531 -26.40 -9.96 12.09
N LYS A 532 -26.90 -11.01 12.72
CA LYS A 532 -26.27 -12.32 12.73
C LYS A 532 -27.18 -13.30 12.01
N LEU A 533 -26.74 -13.77 10.86
CA LEU A 533 -27.46 -14.77 10.07
C LEU A 533 -27.00 -16.16 10.52
N SER A 534 -27.93 -17.10 10.68
CA SER A 534 -27.61 -18.51 10.93
C SER A 534 -28.57 -19.41 10.15
N CYS A 535 -28.04 -20.44 9.49
CA CYS A 535 -28.84 -21.45 8.81
C CYS A 535 -28.89 -22.71 9.68
N LEU A 536 -30.06 -23.28 9.92
CA LEU A 536 -30.19 -24.59 10.55
C LEU A 536 -30.55 -25.61 9.47
N ASP A 537 -29.67 -26.57 9.22
CA ASP A 537 -30.08 -27.82 8.58
C ASP A 537 -30.78 -28.66 9.65
N GLN A 538 -32.00 -29.12 9.39
CA GLN A 538 -32.78 -29.89 10.38
C GLN A 538 -32.26 -31.32 10.59
N ASP A 539 -31.22 -31.76 9.88
CA ASP A 539 -30.85 -33.18 9.77
C ASP A 539 -29.52 -33.58 10.46
N SER A 540 -28.85 -32.73 11.23
CA SER A 540 -27.62 -33.11 11.95
C SER A 540 -27.72 -32.99 13.47
N MET A 541 -28.40 -33.95 14.09
CA MET A 541 -28.14 -34.32 15.48
C MET A 541 -26.90 -35.23 15.49
N GLY A 542 -25.72 -34.67 15.77
CA GLY A 542 -24.48 -35.43 15.88
C GLY A 542 -23.29 -34.54 16.20
N GLU A 543 -22.57 -34.89 17.27
CA GLU A 543 -21.43 -34.20 17.85
C GLU A 543 -20.25 -34.11 16.89
N ASP A 544 -19.89 -32.91 16.41
CA ASP A 544 -18.49 -32.52 16.15
C ASP A 544 -18.36 -31.00 15.91
N GLU A 545 -17.55 -30.31 16.72
CA GLU A 545 -17.23 -28.89 16.55
C GLU A 545 -16.04 -28.73 15.59
N SER A 546 -16.31 -28.46 14.31
CA SER A 546 -15.27 -27.99 13.38
C SER A 546 -15.71 -26.72 12.64
N LEU A 547 -14.99 -25.62 12.91
CA LEU A 547 -15.22 -24.29 12.35
C LEU A 547 -14.56 -24.18 10.96
N GLY A 548 -15.36 -24.12 9.90
CA GLY A 548 -14.93 -23.82 8.52
C GLY A 548 -15.47 -22.48 8.03
N VAL A 549 -14.64 -21.68 7.33
CA VAL A 549 -14.94 -20.30 6.90
C VAL A 549 -15.29 -20.26 5.41
N LEU A 550 -16.44 -19.66 5.06
CA LEU A 550 -16.79 -19.27 3.69
C LEU A 550 -16.81 -17.74 3.59
N PHE A 551 -16.03 -17.17 2.67
CA PHE A 551 -16.05 -15.74 2.36
C PHE A 551 -17.15 -15.44 1.34
N VAL A 552 -18.11 -14.59 1.71
CA VAL A 552 -18.96 -13.88 0.74
C VAL A 552 -18.44 -12.45 0.63
N PRO A 553 -17.91 -12.03 -0.54
CA PRO A 553 -17.42 -10.66 -0.71
C PRO A 553 -18.60 -9.67 -0.70
N LEU A 554 -18.58 -8.73 0.24
CA LEU A 554 -19.57 -7.65 0.37
C LEU A 554 -19.32 -6.49 -0.61
N ALA A 555 -19.16 -6.81 -1.89
CA ALA A 555 -19.23 -5.81 -2.96
C ALA A 555 -20.67 -5.74 -3.48
N GLY A 556 -21.39 -4.65 -3.19
CA GLY A 556 -22.63 -4.32 -3.92
C GLY A 556 -23.93 -4.14 -3.14
N LEU A 557 -23.91 -3.77 -1.85
CA LEU A 557 -25.13 -3.37 -1.15
C LEU A 557 -25.60 -1.97 -1.59
N ARG A 558 -26.49 -1.93 -2.59
CA ARG A 558 -27.24 -0.71 -2.97
C ARG A 558 -28.43 -0.52 -2.03
N ILE A 559 -28.34 0.46 -1.13
CA ILE A 559 -29.49 0.96 -0.36
C ILE A 559 -30.36 1.80 -1.32
N ASN A 560 -31.50 1.28 -1.75
CA ASN A 560 -32.43 2.07 -2.57
C ASN A 560 -33.36 2.92 -1.66
N LYS A 561 -34.01 3.96 -2.21
CA LYS A 561 -34.86 4.93 -1.47
C LYS A 561 -35.98 4.32 -0.59
N LYS A 562 -36.19 3.00 -0.61
CA LYS A 562 -37.11 2.24 0.25
C LYS A 562 -36.44 1.39 1.36
N ARG A 563 -35.15 1.56 1.66
CA ARG A 563 -34.44 0.91 2.80
C ARG A 563 -34.52 -0.64 2.82
N ASP A 564 -34.47 -1.27 1.65
CA ASP A 564 -34.39 -2.74 1.54
C ASP A 564 -32.91 -3.20 1.52
N ILE A 565 -32.56 -4.18 2.34
CA ILE A 565 -31.27 -4.90 2.29
C ILE A 565 -31.48 -6.16 1.44
N LYS A 566 -30.54 -6.50 0.55
CA LYS A 566 -30.58 -7.75 -0.23
C LYS A 566 -29.38 -8.60 0.14
N VAL A 567 -29.64 -9.80 0.67
CA VAL A 567 -28.61 -10.80 0.95
C VAL A 567 -28.67 -11.86 -0.14
N PRO A 568 -27.67 -11.98 -1.04
CA PRO A 568 -27.66 -13.04 -2.05
C PRO A 568 -27.30 -14.37 -1.39
N LEU A 569 -28.13 -15.39 -1.58
CA LEU A 569 -27.80 -16.78 -1.26
C LEU A 569 -27.20 -17.44 -2.51
N ALA A 570 -25.94 -17.88 -2.42
CA ALA A 570 -25.37 -18.78 -3.41
C ALA A 570 -26.02 -20.18 -3.31
N PRO A 571 -26.18 -20.93 -4.41
CA PRO A 571 -26.67 -22.29 -4.34
C PRO A 571 -25.59 -23.23 -3.78
N LYS A 572 -25.98 -23.98 -2.73
CA LYS A 572 -25.33 -25.15 -2.09
C LYS A 572 -23.85 -25.45 -2.45
N LEU A 573 -22.97 -25.32 -1.46
CA LEU A 573 -21.96 -26.34 -1.15
C LEU A 573 -22.51 -27.13 0.05
N GLU A 574 -22.60 -28.45 -0.07
CA GLU A 574 -23.13 -29.30 1.01
C GLU A 574 -22.27 -29.20 2.27
N GLY A 575 -22.93 -29.08 3.43
CA GLY A 575 -22.30 -29.30 4.74
C GLY A 575 -21.76 -28.08 5.49
N GLN A 576 -22.08 -26.84 5.13
CA GLN A 576 -21.63 -25.66 5.89
C GLN A 576 -22.78 -24.82 6.46
N VAL A 577 -22.87 -24.80 7.79
CA VAL A 577 -23.68 -23.84 8.56
C VAL A 577 -22.92 -22.52 8.61
N VAL A 578 -23.50 -21.46 8.03
CA VAL A 578 -22.92 -20.13 7.97
C VAL A 578 -23.42 -19.30 9.14
N SER A 579 -22.51 -18.71 9.92
CA SER A 579 -22.85 -17.52 10.71
C SER A 579 -21.89 -16.37 10.43
N GLY A 580 -22.45 -15.18 10.25
CA GLY A 580 -21.69 -13.96 9.97
C GLY A 580 -22.35 -12.75 10.63
N GLU A 581 -21.53 -11.86 11.19
CA GLU A 581 -21.97 -10.60 11.82
C GLU A 581 -21.85 -9.46 10.79
N ILE A 582 -22.96 -8.84 10.42
CA ILE A 582 -23.01 -7.65 9.59
C ILE A 582 -23.39 -6.47 10.48
N ARG A 583 -22.48 -5.50 10.63
CA ARG A 583 -22.76 -4.21 11.27
C ARG A 583 -23.21 -3.22 10.20
N LEU A 584 -24.43 -2.72 10.33
CA LEU A 584 -25.03 -1.74 9.45
C LEU A 584 -25.14 -0.41 10.19
N ARG A 585 -24.47 0.61 9.65
CA ARG A 585 -24.62 2.00 10.09
C ARG A 585 -25.58 2.71 9.13
N LEU A 586 -26.76 3.09 9.62
CA LEU A 586 -27.75 3.82 8.82
C LEU A 586 -27.53 5.32 8.97
N LEU A 587 -27.10 5.95 7.88
CA LEU A 587 -26.98 7.41 7.74
C LEU A 587 -28.21 7.96 7.02
N LEU A 588 -28.92 8.90 7.66
CA LEU A 588 -29.97 9.69 7.00
C LEU A 588 -29.34 10.94 6.37
N LYS A 589 -29.40 11.05 5.02
CA LYS A 589 -29.21 12.33 4.32
C LYS A 589 -30.58 13.02 4.21
N ASP A 590 -30.66 14.27 4.65
CA ASP A 590 -31.69 15.20 4.17
C ASP A 590 -31.42 15.53 2.69
N GLU A 591 -32.47 15.89 1.93
CA GLU A 591 -32.40 16.27 0.51
C GLU A 591 -31.31 17.31 0.19
#